data_AF-Q8ZZ34-F1
#
_entry.id   AF-Q8ZZ34-F1
#
_cell.length_a   1.000
_cell.length_b   1.000
_cell.length_c   1.000
_cell.angle_alpha   90.00
_cell.angle_beta   90.00
_cell.angle_gamma   90.00
#
_symmetry.space_group_name_H-M   'P 1'
#
loop_
_entity.id
_entity.type
_entity.pdbx_description
1 polymer ?
#
loop_
_entity_poly.entity_id
_entity_poly.type
_entity_poly.pdbx_seq_one_letter_code
_entity_poly.pdbx_strand_id
1 'polypeptide(L)'
;MDFIYFIGNSTDPDPADGLALNFYREPMLGGAGGHIGYSGIPGWAVEFDTHYVYGNPWDPPYQHIALTEIHAENHVYFFGGRVDLRNRWMYARVAFTALERNSTHIYGRLQVTVWDRADRQNLAPLGNVLINSSYTGWFKIYGHYLGFSAATGGQRDSHALWWTRVEVCPAPVGGVV
;
A
#
# COMPACT_ATOMS: atom_id res chain seq x y z
N MET A 1 -10.58 -3.14 -1.58
CA MET A 1 -10.17 -2.18 -2.61
C MET A 1 -9.35 -2.90 -3.66
N ASP A 2 -9.66 -2.67 -4.92
CA ASP A 2 -8.88 -3.11 -6.07
C ASP A 2 -8.32 -1.88 -6.80
N PHE A 3 -7.13 -1.98 -7.38
CA PHE A 3 -6.59 -0.92 -8.21
C PHE A 3 -5.55 -1.43 -9.20
N ILE A 4 -5.43 -0.71 -10.31
CA ILE A 4 -4.39 -0.89 -11.32
C ILE A 4 -3.43 0.28 -11.23
N TYR A 5 -2.16 -0.02 -11.04
CA TYR A 5 -1.11 0.99 -10.85
C TYR A 5 0.12 0.72 -11.71
N PHE A 6 0.95 1.75 -11.86
CA PHE A 6 2.23 1.69 -12.52
C PHE A 6 3.24 2.54 -11.76
N ILE A 7 4.44 2.01 -11.57
CA ILE A 7 5.63 2.73 -11.10
C ILE A 7 6.72 2.52 -12.14
N GLY A 8 7.27 3.57 -12.73
CA GLY A 8 8.27 3.41 -13.80
C GLY A 8 8.45 4.61 -14.73
N ASN A 9 9.10 4.34 -15.87
CA ASN A 9 9.47 5.29 -16.94
C ASN A 9 10.63 6.24 -16.64
N SER A 10 11.25 6.18 -15.46
CA SER A 10 12.49 6.91 -15.22
C SER A 10 13.71 6.27 -15.86
N THR A 11 14.64 7.11 -16.29
CA THR A 11 15.98 6.74 -16.71
C THR A 11 17.01 6.83 -15.58
N ASP A 12 16.60 7.22 -14.38
CA ASP A 12 17.51 7.24 -13.22
C ASP A 12 18.04 5.82 -12.94
N PRO A 13 19.28 5.68 -12.48
CA PRO A 13 19.88 4.36 -12.21
C PRO A 13 19.22 3.65 -11.03
N ASP A 14 18.56 4.41 -10.14
CA ASP A 14 17.85 3.90 -8.96
C ASP A 14 16.55 4.69 -8.72
N PRO A 15 15.52 4.51 -9.56
CA PRO A 15 14.30 5.31 -9.51
C PRO A 15 13.45 5.04 -8.27
N ALA A 16 12.85 6.11 -7.74
CA ALA A 16 12.25 6.16 -6.41
C ALA A 16 10.95 7.02 -6.40
N ASP A 17 10.15 7.03 -5.34
CA ASP A 17 10.31 6.25 -4.09
C ASP A 17 9.23 5.18 -3.99
N GLY A 18 7.98 5.51 -4.31
CA GLY A 18 6.93 4.51 -4.36
C GLY A 18 5.53 5.10 -4.36
N LEU A 19 4.56 4.21 -4.17
CA LEU A 19 3.14 4.51 -4.05
C LEU A 19 2.63 3.90 -2.74
N ALA A 20 1.66 4.53 -2.09
CA ALA A 20 1.00 3.96 -0.93
C ALA A 20 -0.52 4.07 -1.03
N LEU A 21 -1.22 3.01 -0.59
CA LEU A 21 -2.64 3.04 -0.25
C LEU A 21 -2.78 3.41 1.23
N ASN A 22 -3.45 4.52 1.50
CA ASN A 22 -3.62 5.09 2.82
C ASN A 22 -5.03 4.86 3.34
N PHE A 23 -5.18 4.47 4.62
CA PHE A 23 -6.48 4.22 5.23
C PHE A 23 -6.50 4.57 6.73
N TYR A 24 -7.71 4.79 7.25
CA TYR A 24 -7.98 5.32 8.59
C TYR A 24 -7.13 6.54 8.94
N ARG A 25 -7.00 7.45 7.98
CA ARG A 25 -6.03 8.54 8.00
C ARG A 25 -6.70 9.91 7.96
N GLU A 26 -5.97 10.96 8.35
CA GLU A 26 -6.33 12.38 8.12
C GLU A 26 -6.03 12.85 6.67
N PRO A 27 -6.75 13.84 6.12
CA PRO A 27 -6.65 14.24 4.71
C PRO A 27 -5.50 15.24 4.49
N MET A 28 -4.28 14.86 4.84
CA MET A 28 -3.08 15.70 4.75
C MET A 28 -1.99 15.05 3.87
N LEU A 29 -1.07 15.87 3.36
CA LEU A 29 0.12 15.40 2.64
C LEU A 29 1.31 15.31 3.60
N GLY A 30 2.02 14.18 3.54
CA GLY A 30 3.18 13.90 4.38
C GLY A 30 4.48 14.28 3.67
N GLY A 31 5.61 13.79 4.21
CA GLY A 31 6.93 14.02 3.63
C GLY A 31 7.10 13.50 2.19
N ALA A 32 7.97 14.14 1.41
CA ALA A 32 8.37 13.68 0.08
C ALA A 32 9.54 12.67 0.12
N GLY A 33 9.98 12.14 -1.02
CA GLY A 33 11.02 11.10 -1.06
C GLY A 33 10.54 9.77 -0.47
N GLY A 34 11.44 9.08 0.24
CA GLY A 34 11.15 7.82 0.96
C GLY A 34 10.03 7.90 2.01
N HIS A 35 9.47 9.08 2.24
CA HIS A 35 8.26 9.25 3.04
C HIS A 35 6.95 9.01 2.28
N ILE A 36 7.02 8.82 0.95
CA ILE A 36 5.95 8.41 0.01
C ILE A 36 4.68 9.28 0.11
N GLY A 37 4.86 10.54 0.52
CA GLY A 37 3.76 11.50 0.67
C GLY A 37 2.84 11.17 1.85
N TYR A 38 3.19 10.21 2.72
CA TYR A 38 2.35 9.84 3.85
C TYR A 38 2.95 9.97 5.25
N SER A 39 4.28 9.96 5.36
CA SER A 39 4.93 9.92 6.66
C SER A 39 4.65 11.17 7.50
N GLY A 40 4.51 10.96 8.82
CA GLY A 40 4.24 11.99 9.82
C GLY A 40 2.76 12.27 10.05
N ILE A 41 1.86 11.51 9.41
CA ILE A 41 0.41 11.73 9.51
C ILE A 41 -0.26 10.53 10.17
N PRO A 42 -1.05 10.74 11.23
CA PRO A 42 -1.82 9.69 11.88
C PRO A 42 -2.67 8.88 10.90
N GLY A 43 -2.38 7.58 10.78
CA GLY A 43 -3.04 6.67 9.86
C GLY A 43 -2.20 5.44 9.54
N TRP A 44 -2.72 4.62 8.64
CA TRP A 44 -2.07 3.41 8.14
C TRP A 44 -1.82 3.52 6.65
N ALA A 45 -0.77 2.85 6.18
CA ALA A 45 -0.49 2.73 4.76
C ALA A 45 -0.08 1.30 4.39
N VAL A 46 -0.54 0.84 3.22
CA VAL A 46 0.13 -0.24 2.50
C VAL A 46 1.01 0.41 1.44
N GLU A 47 2.31 0.38 1.64
CA GLU A 47 3.27 0.95 0.71
C GLU A 47 3.76 -0.07 -0.31
N PHE A 48 4.08 0.42 -1.49
CA PHE A 48 4.67 -0.27 -2.62
C PHE A 48 5.99 0.46 -2.89
N ASP A 49 7.00 0.09 -2.12
CA ASP A 49 8.28 0.80 -2.08
C ASP A 49 9.25 0.24 -3.10
N THR A 50 9.71 1.13 -3.97
CA THR A 50 10.62 0.82 -5.08
C THR A 50 12.06 1.18 -4.79
N HIS A 51 12.31 1.93 -3.72
CA HIS A 51 13.64 2.39 -3.35
C HIS A 51 14.04 1.81 -2.00
N TYR A 52 15.34 1.61 -1.82
CA TYR A 52 15.91 1.17 -0.56
C TYR A 52 17.36 1.61 -0.55
N VAL A 53 17.81 2.14 0.58
CA VAL A 53 19.22 2.49 0.73
C VAL A 53 19.91 1.34 1.47
N TYR A 54 20.96 0.78 0.87
CA TYR A 54 21.75 -0.27 1.53
C TYR A 54 22.32 0.26 2.85
N GLY A 55 21.94 -0.37 3.97
CA GLY A 55 22.32 0.06 5.31
C GLY A 55 21.38 1.08 5.97
N ASN A 56 20.28 1.46 5.31
CA ASN A 56 19.12 2.05 5.99
C ASN A 56 18.54 0.99 6.94
N PRO A 57 18.43 1.28 8.25
CA PRO A 57 17.87 0.31 9.19
C PRO A 57 16.36 0.09 9.03
N TRP A 58 15.66 0.97 8.31
CA TRP A 58 14.20 0.93 8.19
C TRP A 58 13.76 0.03 7.03
N ASP A 59 14.34 0.20 5.83
CA ASP A 59 13.97 -0.61 4.68
C ASP A 59 14.77 -1.92 4.60
N PRO A 60 14.14 -3.01 4.15
CA PRO A 60 14.90 -4.16 3.68
C PRO A 60 15.74 -3.77 2.45
N PRO A 61 16.85 -4.50 2.15
CA PRO A 61 17.74 -4.19 1.03
C PRO A 61 17.17 -4.64 -0.33
N TYR A 62 15.88 -4.43 -0.55
CA TYR A 62 15.13 -4.77 -1.75
C TYR A 62 13.79 -4.01 -1.79
N GLN A 63 13.22 -3.89 -3.00
CA GLN A 63 11.84 -3.44 -3.18
C GLN A 63 10.87 -4.34 -2.42
N HIS A 64 9.88 -3.72 -1.79
CA HIS A 64 9.02 -4.40 -0.85
C HIS A 64 7.61 -3.80 -0.80
N ILE A 65 6.70 -4.56 -0.20
CA ILE A 65 5.35 -4.11 0.10
C ILE A 65 5.13 -4.31 1.58
N ALA A 66 4.80 -3.25 2.31
CA ALA A 66 4.66 -3.28 3.74
C ALA A 66 3.42 -2.54 4.25
N LEU A 67 2.98 -2.95 5.44
CA LEU A 67 2.07 -2.20 6.27
C LEU A 67 2.89 -1.29 7.18
N THR A 68 2.55 -0.01 7.20
CA THR A 68 3.17 0.98 8.09
C THR A 68 2.11 1.73 8.87
N GLU A 69 2.53 2.27 10.02
CA GLU A 69 1.69 3.13 10.86
C GLU A 69 2.38 4.48 11.09
N ILE A 70 1.70 5.57 10.73
CA ILE A 70 2.13 6.98 10.87
C ILE A 70 3.34 7.37 10.00
N HIS A 71 4.36 6.54 9.91
CA HIS A 71 5.64 6.83 9.26
C HIS A 71 6.09 5.66 8.38
N ALA A 72 6.71 5.95 7.23
CA ALA A 72 7.27 4.91 6.34
C ALA A 72 8.35 4.09 7.04
N GLU A 73 9.05 4.68 8.00
CA GLU A 73 10.06 4.00 8.82
C GLU A 73 9.48 3.07 9.89
N ASN A 74 8.16 3.10 10.11
CA ASN A 74 7.48 2.29 11.11
C ASN A 74 6.74 1.12 10.46
N HIS A 75 7.52 0.17 9.94
CA HIS A 75 7.01 -1.07 9.38
C HIS A 75 6.41 -1.97 10.45
N VAL A 76 5.11 -2.23 10.32
CA VAL A 76 4.36 -3.16 11.18
C VAL A 76 4.42 -4.58 10.62
N TYR A 77 4.41 -4.72 9.29
CA TYR A 77 4.43 -6.02 8.63
C TYR A 77 4.91 -5.93 7.17
N PHE A 78 5.73 -6.87 6.72
CA PHE A 78 6.13 -7.00 5.31
C PHE A 78 5.26 -8.06 4.62
N PHE A 79 4.46 -7.66 3.64
CA PHE A 79 3.63 -8.59 2.84
C PHE A 79 4.45 -9.39 1.84
N GLY A 80 5.56 -8.82 1.39
CA GLY A 80 6.61 -9.54 0.72
C GLY A 80 7.74 -8.62 0.28
N GLY A 81 8.76 -9.24 -0.29
CA GLY A 81 10.03 -8.61 -0.60
C GLY A 81 10.73 -9.30 -1.76
N ARG A 82 11.68 -8.60 -2.38
CA ARG A 82 12.37 -9.01 -3.62
C ARG A 82 11.39 -9.21 -4.79
N VAL A 83 10.41 -8.31 -4.89
CA VAL A 83 9.49 -8.23 -6.02
C VAL A 83 9.91 -7.05 -6.91
N ASP A 84 9.90 -7.23 -8.22
CA ASP A 84 10.06 -6.10 -9.15
C ASP A 84 8.69 -5.41 -9.32
N LEU A 85 8.57 -4.23 -8.73
CA LEU A 85 7.35 -3.42 -8.74
C LEU A 85 7.27 -2.45 -9.92
N ARG A 86 8.23 -2.50 -10.85
CA ARG A 86 8.44 -1.43 -11.82
C ARG A 86 8.17 -1.82 -13.27
N ASN A 87 7.96 -0.79 -14.08
CA ASN A 87 7.89 -0.80 -15.54
C ASN A 87 6.82 -1.73 -16.13
N ARG A 88 5.75 -1.96 -15.38
CA ARG A 88 4.59 -2.74 -15.81
C ARG A 88 3.33 -2.28 -15.09
N TRP A 89 2.19 -2.40 -15.76
CA TRP A 89 0.89 -2.17 -15.12
C TRP A 89 0.55 -3.37 -14.25
N MET A 90 0.43 -3.15 -12.95
CA MET A 90 0.17 -4.19 -11.95
C MET A 90 -1.25 -4.06 -11.43
N TYR A 91 -1.80 -5.18 -10.96
CA TYR A 91 -3.09 -5.21 -10.27
C TYR A 91 -2.86 -5.50 -8.79
N ALA A 92 -3.45 -4.70 -7.91
CA ALA A 92 -3.43 -4.94 -6.48
C ALA A 92 -4.85 -5.03 -5.91
N ARG A 93 -5.01 -5.94 -4.96
CA ARG A 93 -6.18 -6.05 -4.10
C ARG A 93 -5.74 -5.92 -2.66
N VAL A 94 -6.33 -4.95 -1.96
CA VAL A 94 -6.20 -4.77 -0.52
C VAL A 94 -7.58 -4.92 0.10
N ALA A 95 -7.79 -6.02 0.82
CA ALA A 95 -9.06 -6.37 1.43
C ALA A 95 -8.93 -6.39 2.95
N PHE A 96 -9.79 -5.64 3.63
CA PHE A 96 -9.85 -5.65 5.09
C PHE A 96 -11.12 -6.35 5.56
N THR A 97 -10.96 -7.33 6.46
CA THR A 97 -12.07 -8.02 7.13
C THR A 97 -12.05 -7.61 8.60
N ALA A 98 -13.01 -6.77 8.99
CA ALA A 98 -13.23 -6.44 10.39
C ALA A 98 -13.78 -7.65 11.14
N LEU A 99 -13.19 -7.95 12.30
CA LEU A 99 -13.62 -9.01 13.19
C LEU A 99 -14.25 -8.44 14.46
N GLU A 100 -13.62 -7.41 15.02
CA GLU A 100 -14.12 -6.69 16.21
C GLU A 100 -13.84 -5.20 16.06
N ARG A 101 -14.68 -4.35 16.67
CA ARG A 101 -14.52 -2.90 16.63
C ARG A 101 -14.90 -2.26 17.96
N ASN A 102 -14.07 -1.34 18.41
CA ASN A 102 -14.43 -0.37 19.44
C ASN A 102 -14.39 1.07 18.87
N SER A 103 -14.55 2.07 19.72
CA SER A 103 -14.62 3.47 19.30
C SER A 103 -13.33 4.00 18.66
N THR A 104 -12.17 3.41 19.00
CA THR A 104 -10.85 3.92 18.57
C THR A 104 -10.04 2.91 17.76
N HIS A 105 -10.42 1.63 17.74
CA HIS A 105 -9.68 0.57 17.07
C HIS A 105 -10.61 -0.44 16.38
N ILE A 106 -10.08 -1.08 15.33
CA ILE A 106 -10.70 -2.22 14.67
C ILE A 106 -9.70 -3.36 14.65
N TYR A 107 -10.09 -4.50 15.20
CA TYR A 107 -9.37 -5.75 15.03
C TYR A 107 -9.83 -6.41 13.74
N GLY A 108 -8.88 -6.84 12.91
CA GLY A 108 -9.22 -7.45 11.64
C GLY A 108 -8.04 -8.00 10.88
N ARG A 109 -8.34 -8.61 9.74
CA ARG A 109 -7.36 -9.14 8.80
C ARG A 109 -7.26 -8.24 7.57
N LEU A 110 -6.07 -7.74 7.29
CA LEU A 110 -5.70 -7.03 6.08
C LEU A 110 -5.00 -8.00 5.13
N GLN A 111 -5.66 -8.36 4.03
CA GLN A 111 -5.12 -9.20 2.96
C GLN A 111 -4.62 -8.30 1.82
N VAL A 112 -3.39 -8.53 1.39
CA VAL A 112 -2.80 -7.90 0.20
C VAL A 112 -2.47 -8.98 -0.83
N THR A 113 -2.99 -8.80 -2.04
CA THR A 113 -2.66 -9.64 -3.19
C THR A 113 -2.24 -8.75 -4.35
N VAL A 114 -1.11 -9.09 -4.99
CA VAL A 114 -0.55 -8.33 -6.11
C VAL A 114 -0.23 -9.26 -7.25
N TRP A 115 -0.64 -8.88 -8.45
CA TRP A 115 -0.35 -9.57 -9.70
C TRP A 115 0.64 -8.76 -10.53
N ASP A 116 1.57 -9.45 -11.19
CA ASP A 116 2.62 -8.84 -12.01
C ASP A 116 2.10 -8.09 -13.23
N ARG A 117 0.85 -8.34 -13.63
CA ARG A 117 0.19 -7.69 -14.75
C ARG A 117 -1.28 -7.37 -14.44
N ALA A 118 -1.80 -6.38 -15.16
CA ALA A 118 -3.21 -6.05 -15.17
C ALA A 118 -3.74 -6.07 -16.61
N ASP A 119 -4.96 -6.59 -16.78
CA ASP A 119 -5.75 -6.31 -17.96
C ASP A 119 -6.46 -4.97 -17.77
N ARG A 120 -5.93 -3.94 -18.42
CA ARG A 120 -6.46 -2.57 -18.34
C ARG A 120 -7.79 -2.37 -19.08
N GLN A 121 -8.15 -3.28 -19.99
CA GLN A 121 -9.40 -3.22 -20.72
C GLN A 121 -10.53 -3.87 -19.91
N ASN A 122 -10.27 -5.05 -19.34
CA ASN A 122 -11.25 -5.78 -18.54
C ASN A 122 -11.20 -5.45 -17.04
N LEU A 123 -10.27 -4.58 -16.62
CA LEU A 123 -10.09 -4.13 -15.24
C LEU A 123 -9.89 -5.30 -14.27
N ALA A 124 -9.06 -6.26 -14.68
CA ALA A 124 -8.90 -7.54 -14.01
C ALA A 124 -7.41 -7.87 -13.77
N PRO A 125 -7.09 -8.69 -12.74
CA PRO A 125 -5.75 -9.20 -12.57
C PRO A 125 -5.37 -10.10 -13.74
N LEU A 126 -4.12 -9.98 -14.19
CA LEU A 126 -3.54 -10.82 -15.24
C LEU A 126 -2.16 -11.32 -14.78
N GLY A 127 -1.69 -12.43 -15.33
CA GLY A 127 -0.34 -12.93 -15.04
C GLY A 127 -0.22 -13.59 -13.67
N ASN A 128 0.98 -13.55 -13.10
CA ASN A 128 1.31 -14.31 -11.90
C ASN A 128 1.06 -13.50 -10.64
N VAL A 129 0.63 -14.19 -9.58
CA VAL A 129 0.55 -13.62 -8.24
C VAL A 129 1.98 -13.46 -7.71
N LEU A 130 2.39 -12.22 -7.46
CA LEU A 130 3.68 -11.90 -6.81
C LEU A 130 3.57 -11.96 -5.30
N ILE A 131 2.43 -11.47 -4.77
CA ILE A 131 2.17 -11.36 -3.34
C ILE A 131 0.79 -11.91 -3.06
N ASN A 132 0.68 -12.72 -2.03
CA ASN A 132 -0.59 -13.13 -1.44
C ASN A 132 -0.37 -13.36 0.05
N SER A 133 -0.45 -12.27 0.83
CA SER A 133 -0.09 -12.28 2.24
C SER A 133 -1.09 -11.47 3.06
N SER A 134 -1.20 -11.78 4.34
CA SER A 134 -2.13 -11.12 5.24
C SER A 134 -1.52 -10.81 6.59
N TYR A 135 -1.92 -9.69 7.15
CA TYR A 135 -1.66 -9.31 8.53
C TYR A 135 -2.97 -9.25 9.31
N THR A 136 -2.99 -9.80 10.52
CA THR A 136 -4.14 -9.73 11.43
C THR A 136 -3.70 -9.02 12.70
N GLY A 137 -4.41 -7.96 13.07
CA GLY A 137 -4.02 -7.12 14.20
C GLY A 137 -5.04 -6.05 14.52
N TRP A 138 -4.69 -5.22 15.49
CA TRP A 138 -5.46 -4.03 15.87
C TRP A 138 -5.01 -2.82 15.05
N PHE A 139 -5.98 -2.15 14.44
CA PHE A 139 -5.77 -0.94 13.66
C PHE A 139 -6.44 0.22 14.39
N LYS A 140 -5.65 1.20 14.81
CA LYS A 140 -6.18 2.43 15.37
C LYS A 140 -6.88 3.24 14.26
N ILE A 141 -8.07 3.75 14.56
CA ILE A 141 -8.84 4.61 13.67
C ILE A 141 -8.40 6.05 13.95
N TYR A 142 -7.53 6.61 13.11
CA TYR A 142 -7.11 8.01 13.25
C TYR A 142 -8.06 8.97 12.52
N GLY A 143 -8.49 8.59 11.32
CA GLY A 143 -9.47 9.32 10.53
C GLY A 143 -10.33 8.40 9.67
N HIS A 144 -11.07 8.98 8.73
CA HIS A 144 -12.02 8.26 7.88
C HIS A 144 -11.69 8.33 6.39
N TYR A 145 -10.47 8.73 6.05
CA TYR A 145 -10.04 8.86 4.67
C TYR A 145 -9.37 7.58 4.16
N LEU A 146 -9.68 7.25 2.91
CA LEU A 146 -9.06 6.22 2.09
C LEU A 146 -8.56 6.93 0.83
N GLY A 147 -7.29 6.73 0.48
CA GLY A 147 -6.71 7.41 -0.68
C GLY A 147 -5.31 6.92 -1.00
N PHE A 148 -4.67 7.58 -1.95
CA PHE A 148 -3.31 7.24 -2.36
C PHE A 148 -2.37 8.41 -2.13
N SER A 149 -1.10 8.09 -1.92
CA SER A 149 0.00 9.05 -1.93
C SER A 149 1.16 8.44 -2.69
N ALA A 150 1.98 9.30 -3.27
CA ALA A 150 3.23 8.94 -3.90
C ALA A 150 4.17 10.13 -3.77
N ALA A 151 5.47 9.86 -3.81
CA ALA A 151 6.46 10.91 -3.83
C ALA A 151 7.70 10.46 -4.60
N THR A 152 8.48 11.48 -5.00
CA THR A 152 9.83 11.33 -5.51
C THR A 152 10.78 12.16 -4.64
N GLY A 153 12.03 11.71 -4.52
CA GLY A 153 13.10 12.37 -3.80
C GLY A 153 14.17 12.91 -4.75
N GLY A 154 15.43 12.61 -4.44
CA GLY A 154 16.56 12.93 -5.31
C GLY A 154 16.49 12.18 -6.64
N GLN A 155 16.14 10.89 -6.56
CA GLN A 155 15.78 10.05 -7.69
C GLN A 155 14.27 10.12 -7.94
N ARG A 156 13.88 9.95 -9.20
CA ARG A 156 12.50 10.18 -9.64
C ARG A 156 11.98 8.96 -10.36
N ASP A 157 10.70 8.68 -10.20
CA ASP A 157 9.93 7.76 -11.01
C ASP A 157 8.51 8.28 -11.21
N SER A 158 7.81 7.79 -12.24
CA SER A 158 6.40 8.13 -12.41
C SER A 158 5.53 7.16 -11.62
N HIS A 159 4.54 7.69 -10.90
CA HIS A 159 3.51 6.90 -10.21
C HIS A 159 2.16 7.21 -10.82
N ALA A 160 1.45 6.18 -11.30
CA ALA A 160 0.17 6.35 -11.95
C ALA A 160 -0.86 5.34 -11.44
N LEU A 161 -2.08 5.82 -11.28
CA LEU A 161 -3.27 4.99 -11.09
C LEU A 161 -4.07 5.00 -12.38
N TRP A 162 -4.39 3.82 -12.90
CA TRP A 162 -5.26 3.68 -14.06
C TRP A 162 -6.73 3.55 -13.65
N TRP A 163 -6.97 2.77 -12.61
CA TRP A 163 -8.32 2.43 -12.15
C TRP A 163 -8.30 2.05 -10.68
N THR A 164 -9.38 2.38 -9.98
CA THR A 164 -9.58 2.00 -8.57
C THR A 164 -11.04 1.60 -8.36
N ARG A 165 -11.26 0.65 -7.46
CA ARG A 165 -12.60 0.22 -7.01
C ARG A 165 -12.60 -0.03 -5.52
N VAL A 166 -13.56 0.59 -4.85
CA VAL A 166 -13.82 0.38 -3.43
C VAL A 166 -15.16 -0.34 -3.32
N GLU A 167 -15.12 -1.55 -2.77
CA GLU A 167 -16.31 -2.33 -2.44
C GLU A 167 -16.35 -2.51 -0.92
N VAL A 168 -17.51 -2.22 -0.34
CA VAL A 168 -17.80 -2.49 1.06
C VAL A 168 -18.77 -3.65 1.10
N CYS A 169 -18.30 -4.81 1.55
CA CYS A 169 -19.15 -5.94 1.80
C CYS A 169 -19.62 -5.87 3.26
N PRO A 170 -20.93 -5.73 3.53
CA PRO A 170 -21.43 -5.88 4.88
C PRO A 170 -21.07 -7.28 5.38
N ALA A 171 -20.62 -7.40 6.64
CA ALA A 171 -20.56 -8.71 7.28
C ALA A 171 -21.97 -9.33 7.23
N PRO A 172 -22.11 -10.66 7.01
CA PRO A 172 -23.39 -11.32 7.19
C PRO A 172 -23.94 -10.95 8.56
N VAL A 173 -25.14 -10.36 8.58
CA VAL A 173 -25.83 -9.95 9.80
C VAL A 173 -25.95 -11.18 10.70
N GLY A 174 -25.21 -11.23 11.81
CA GLY A 174 -25.21 -12.40 12.70
C GLY A 174 -24.24 -12.39 13.89
N GLY A 175 -23.32 -11.43 14.00
CA GLY A 175 -22.46 -11.27 15.18
C GLY A 175 -22.98 -10.15 16.09
N VAL A 176 -23.30 -10.50 17.34
CA VAL A 176 -23.74 -9.57 18.39
C VAL A 176 -22.67 -8.49 18.60
N VAL A 177 -23.10 -7.22 18.65
CA VAL A 177 -22.27 -6.05 18.98
C VAL A 177 -21.97 -6.03 20.48
#